data_AF-A0A354T5Z9-F1
#
_entry.id   AF-A0A354T5Z9-F1
#
_cell.length_a   1.000
_cell.length_b   1.000
_cell.length_c   1.000
_cell.angle_alpha   90.00
_cell.angle_beta   90.00
_cell.angle_gamma   90.00
#
_symmetry.space_group_name_H-M   'P 1'
#
loop_
_entity.id
_entity.type
_entity.pdbx_description
1 polymer ?
#
loop_
_entity_poly.entity_id
_entity_poly.type
_entity_poly.pdbx_seq_one_letter_code
_entity_poly.pdbx_strand_id
1 'polypeptide(L)'
;MSGRFKPPGQCPACGEWVRRGASACDDCGACEKSGWSGNTDADGLDLPDDEFDYEDFVAREFGGKSSKQALTSNVWWWVALALLIVLVVGALLPVFS
;
A
#
# COMPACT_ATOMS: atom_id res chain seq x y z
N MET A 1 -26.39 18.43 25.30
CA MET A 1 -26.75 19.58 24.44
C MET A 1 -25.47 20.08 23.79
N SER A 2 -25.04 19.51 22.66
CA SER A 2 -23.86 20.03 21.94
C SER A 2 -24.30 21.24 21.14
N GLY A 3 -24.01 22.43 21.68
CA GLY A 3 -24.13 23.67 20.93
C GLY A 3 -23.23 23.63 19.71
N ARG A 4 -23.70 24.17 18.58
CA ARG A 4 -22.95 24.29 17.33
C ARG A 4 -21.73 25.20 17.57
N PHE A 5 -20.61 24.60 17.99
CA PHE A 5 -19.37 25.32 18.23
C PHE A 5 -18.94 26.03 16.93
N LYS A 6 -18.55 27.30 17.06
CA LYS A 6 -18.06 28.11 15.94
C LYS A 6 -16.79 28.82 16.38
N PRO A 7 -15.64 28.58 15.72
CA PRO A 7 -14.39 29.23 16.09
C PRO A 7 -14.50 30.77 16.07
N PRO A 8 -13.73 31.49 16.91
CA PRO A 8 -12.60 31.02 17.71
C PRO A 8 -12.99 30.53 19.12
N GLY A 9 -12.23 29.58 19.66
CA GLY A 9 -12.40 29.09 21.03
C GLY A 9 -11.66 27.77 21.28
N GLN A 10 -11.77 27.22 22.49
CA GLN A 10 -11.26 25.89 22.81
C GLN A 10 -12.11 24.83 22.10
N CYS A 11 -11.45 23.91 21.41
CA CYS A 11 -12.11 22.82 20.71
C CYS A 11 -12.86 21.95 21.74
N PRO A 12 -14.17 21.69 21.56
CA PRO A 12 -14.91 20.84 22.49
C PRO A 12 -14.55 19.36 22.40
N ALA A 13 -13.75 18.96 21.40
CA ALA A 13 -13.24 17.60 21.23
C ALA A 13 -11.95 17.35 22.03
N CYS A 14 -10.89 18.12 21.78
CA CYS A 14 -9.57 17.90 22.37
C CYS A 14 -9.08 19.01 23.32
N GLY A 15 -9.80 20.14 23.40
CA GLY A 15 -9.43 21.29 24.23
C GLY A 15 -8.46 22.30 23.59
N GLU A 16 -7.88 21.99 22.43
CA GLU A 16 -6.92 22.87 21.75
C GLU A 16 -7.56 24.18 21.24
N TRP A 17 -6.78 25.27 21.15
CA TRP A 17 -7.30 26.56 20.71
C TRP A 17 -7.51 26.63 19.18
N VAL A 18 -8.76 26.79 18.74
CA VAL A 18 -9.12 26.90 17.33
C VAL A 18 -9.16 28.37 16.89
N ARG A 19 -8.42 28.71 15.83
CA ARG A 19 -8.40 30.07 15.25
C ARG A 19 -9.72 30.41 14.57
N ARG A 20 -10.03 31.71 14.50
CA ARG A 20 -11.22 32.21 13.81
C ARG A 20 -11.17 31.82 12.33
N GLY A 21 -12.26 31.25 11.82
CA GLY A 21 -12.39 30.86 10.41
C GLY A 21 -11.82 29.49 10.05
N ALA A 22 -11.27 28.74 11.01
CA ALA A 22 -10.85 27.35 10.76
C ALA A 22 -12.06 26.47 10.42
N SER A 23 -11.92 25.64 9.38
CA SER A 23 -12.95 24.67 8.96
C SER A 23 -12.96 23.41 9.83
N ALA A 24 -11.83 23.10 10.46
CA ALA A 24 -11.62 21.98 11.38
C ALA A 24 -10.59 22.37 12.45
N CYS A 25 -10.48 21.58 13.52
CA CYS A 25 -9.38 21.65 14.47
C CYS A 25 -8.11 21.07 13.83
N ASP A 26 -6.98 21.79 13.94
CA ASP A 26 -5.70 21.36 13.37
C ASP A 26 -5.10 20.14 14.08
N ASP A 27 -5.56 19.85 15.30
CA ASP A 27 -5.04 18.78 16.16
C ASP A 27 -5.85 17.48 16.01
N CYS A 28 -7.16 17.53 16.31
CA CYS A 28 -8.02 16.34 16.28
C CYS A 28 -8.90 16.20 15.03
N GLY A 29 -8.87 17.17 14.10
CA GLY A 29 -9.69 17.13 12.88
C GLY A 29 -11.20 17.35 13.09
N ALA A 30 -11.66 17.62 14.31
CA ALA A 30 -13.06 17.91 14.58
C ALA A 30 -13.54 19.15 13.80
N CYS A 31 -14.67 19.04 13.12
CA CYS A 31 -15.22 20.05 12.22
C CYS A 31 -16.76 20.13 12.29
N GLU A 32 -17.37 21.05 11.54
CA GLU A 32 -18.83 21.20 11.48
C GLU A 32 -19.55 19.90 11.08
N LYS A 33 -18.97 19.10 10.17
CA LYS A 33 -19.56 17.83 9.73
C LYS A 33 -19.60 16.79 10.86
N SER A 34 -18.55 16.73 11.68
CA SER A 34 -18.50 15.89 12.90
C SER A 34 -19.25 16.50 14.09
N GLY A 35 -19.86 17.68 13.93
CA GLY A 35 -20.50 18.44 15.01
C GLY A 35 -19.51 18.99 16.06
N TRP A 36 -18.22 19.10 15.71
CA TRP A 36 -17.13 19.45 16.63
C TRP A 36 -17.03 18.53 17.86
N SER A 37 -17.46 17.28 17.72
CA SER A 37 -17.35 16.28 18.80
C SER A 37 -16.02 15.54 18.74
N GLY A 38 -15.51 15.09 19.89
CA GLY A 38 -14.31 14.23 19.98
C GLY A 38 -14.51 12.85 19.37
N ASN A 39 -15.76 12.46 19.14
CA ASN A 39 -16.14 11.25 18.44
C ASN A 39 -15.92 11.42 16.92
N THR A 40 -14.67 11.68 16.55
CA THR A 40 -14.21 11.48 15.18
C THR A 40 -14.07 9.98 14.96
N ASP A 41 -14.32 9.50 13.75
CA ASP A 41 -14.18 8.08 13.39
C ASP A 41 -12.76 7.52 13.65
N ALA A 42 -11.80 8.36 14.09
CA ALA A 42 -10.49 7.96 14.57
C ALA A 42 -10.48 7.41 16.02
N ASP A 43 -11.42 7.82 16.89
CA ASP A 43 -11.64 7.18 18.20
C ASP A 43 -12.33 5.80 18.06
N GLY A 44 -12.84 5.53 16.85
CA GLY A 44 -13.41 4.25 16.42
C GLY A 44 -12.41 3.36 15.68
N LEU A 45 -11.12 3.50 15.94
CA LEU A 45 -10.23 2.34 15.81
C LEU A 45 -10.55 1.37 16.95
N ASP A 46 -11.75 0.80 16.92
CA ASP A 46 -12.03 -0.54 17.46
C ASP A 46 -11.25 -1.52 16.59
N LEU A 47 -9.92 -1.34 16.60
CA LEU A 47 -8.97 -2.30 16.09
C LEU A 47 -9.21 -3.49 17.01
N PRO A 48 -9.79 -4.55 16.46
CA PRO A 48 -10.24 -5.62 17.31
C PRO A 48 -8.98 -6.23 17.97
N ASP A 49 -9.09 -6.63 19.24
CA ASP A 49 -7.95 -7.03 20.10
C ASP A 49 -7.24 -8.31 19.60
N ASP A 50 -7.72 -8.88 18.49
CA ASP A 50 -7.06 -9.92 17.71
C ASP A 50 -5.78 -9.41 17.04
N GLU A 51 -4.73 -10.22 17.15
CA GLU A 51 -3.49 -10.06 16.41
C GLU A 51 -3.81 -9.94 14.91
N PHE A 52 -3.66 -8.73 14.36
CA PHE A 52 -3.78 -8.49 12.93
C PHE A 52 -2.81 -9.41 12.18
N ASP A 53 -3.35 -10.42 11.49
CA ASP A 53 -2.55 -11.36 10.69
C ASP A 53 -2.03 -10.65 9.43
N TYR A 54 -0.86 -10.06 9.60
CA TYR A 54 -0.14 -9.36 8.54
C TYR A 54 0.15 -10.29 7.36
N GLU A 55 0.42 -11.57 7.62
CA GLU A 55 0.77 -12.54 6.58
C GLU A 55 -0.45 -12.92 5.73
N ASP A 56 -1.63 -13.13 6.33
CA ASP A 56 -2.89 -13.36 5.60
C ASP A 56 -3.29 -12.14 4.76
N PHE A 57 -3.18 -10.94 5.33
CA PHE A 57 -3.45 -9.70 4.61
C PHE A 57 -2.52 -9.52 3.40
N VAL A 58 -1.22 -9.74 3.60
CA VAL A 58 -0.24 -9.67 2.50
C VAL A 58 -0.50 -10.74 1.46
N ALA A 59 -0.80 -11.98 1.86
CA ALA A 59 -1.09 -13.06 0.93
C ALA A 59 -2.36 -12.80 0.10
N ARG A 60 -3.40 -12.23 0.71
CA ARG A 60 -4.67 -11.95 0.05
C ARG A 60 -4.61 -10.74 -0.89
N GLU A 61 -3.96 -9.65 -0.47
CA GLU A 61 -3.93 -8.40 -1.25
C GLU A 61 -2.72 -8.27 -2.17
N PHE A 62 -1.58 -8.83 -1.78
CA PHE A 62 -0.32 -8.70 -2.50
C PHE A 62 0.27 -10.05 -2.94
N GLY A 63 -0.22 -11.16 -2.39
CA GLY A 63 0.14 -12.53 -2.75
C GLY A 63 -0.47 -12.98 -4.08
N GLY A 64 -0.50 -12.07 -5.05
CA GLY A 64 -0.71 -12.39 -6.44
C GLY A 64 0.40 -13.33 -6.89
N LYS A 65 0.14 -14.63 -6.74
CA LYS A 65 0.83 -15.76 -7.37
C LYS A 65 2.30 -15.42 -7.63
N SER A 66 3.15 -15.66 -6.64
CA SER A 66 4.54 -16.03 -6.93
C SER A 66 4.53 -17.38 -7.64
N SER A 67 3.89 -17.44 -8.79
CA SER A 67 4.24 -18.37 -9.83
C SER A 67 5.57 -17.83 -10.37
N LYS A 68 6.64 -18.13 -9.62
CA LYS A 68 7.88 -18.58 -10.25
C LYS A 68 7.56 -19.90 -10.97
N GLN A 69 6.57 -19.87 -11.85
CA GLN A 69 6.35 -20.91 -12.82
C GLN A 69 7.57 -20.77 -13.70
N ALA A 70 8.39 -21.80 -13.68
CA ALA A 70 9.55 -21.98 -14.52
C ALA A 70 9.16 -22.09 -16.01
N LEU A 71 8.29 -21.21 -16.50
CA LEU A 71 7.91 -21.06 -17.90
C LEU A 71 9.11 -20.62 -18.76
N THR A 72 10.14 -20.04 -18.13
CA THR A 72 11.40 -19.71 -18.80
C THR A 72 12.33 -20.91 -18.96
N SER A 73 12.11 -22.03 -18.24
CA SER A 73 13.04 -23.17 -18.26
C SER A 73 13.13 -23.81 -19.65
N ASN A 74 12.03 -23.90 -20.39
CA ASN A 74 12.04 -24.53 -21.71
C ASN A 74 12.59 -23.58 -22.79
N VAL A 75 12.28 -22.28 -22.74
CA VAL A 75 12.78 -21.30 -23.72
C VAL A 75 14.30 -21.13 -23.58
N TRP A 76 14.81 -21.11 -22.35
CA TRP A 76 16.24 -20.95 -22.10
C TRP A 76 17.08 -22.13 -22.63
N TRP A 77 16.52 -23.35 -22.58
CA TRP A 77 17.14 -24.53 -23.18
C TRP A 77 17.28 -24.43 -24.70
N TRP A 78 16.24 -23.96 -25.40
CA TRP A 78 16.29 -23.74 -26.86
C TRP A 78 17.29 -22.64 -27.25
N VAL A 79 17.36 -21.57 -26.48
CA VAL A 79 18.35 -20.49 -26.70
C VAL A 79 19.77 -21.01 -26.55
N ALA A 80 20.04 -21.81 -25.50
CA ALA A 80 21.35 -22.43 -25.28
C ALA A 80 21.73 -23.39 -26.42
N LEU A 81 20.78 -24.20 -26.90
CA LEU A 81 21.01 -25.12 -28.01
C LEU A 81 21.31 -24.37 -29.32
N ALA A 82 20.54 -23.32 -29.63
CA ALA A 82 20.76 -22.51 -30.83
C ALA A 82 22.14 -21.83 -30.82
N LEU A 83 22.53 -21.24 -29.69
CA LEU A 83 23.86 -20.64 -29.52
C LEU A 83 24.99 -21.65 -29.73
N LEU A 84 24.85 -22.86 -29.18
CA LEU A 84 25.83 -23.92 -29.35
C LEU A 84 25.98 -24.32 -30.82
N ILE A 85 24.87 -24.46 -31.55
CA ILE A 85 24.90 -24.77 -32.99
C ILE A 85 25.59 -23.66 -33.78
N VAL A 86 25.29 -22.40 -33.51
CA VAL A 86 25.94 -21.26 -34.19
C VAL A 86 27.44 -21.26 -33.93
N LEU A 87 27.87 -21.53 -32.69
CA LEU A 87 29.28 -21.57 -32.33
C LEU A 87 30.00 -22.74 -33.02
N VAL A 88 29.39 -23.92 -33.04
CA VAL A 88 29.95 -25.10 -33.73
C VAL A 88 30.02 -24.85 -35.23
N VAL A 89 28.95 -24.38 -35.88
CA VAL A 89 28.95 -24.09 -37.32
C VAL A 89 29.96 -22.98 -37.64
N GLY A 90 29.99 -21.90 -36.87
CA GLY A 90 30.95 -20.81 -37.03
C GLY A 90 32.40 -21.23 -36.82
N ALA A 91 32.66 -22.23 -35.98
CA ALA A 91 34.00 -22.81 -35.79
C ALA A 91 34.36 -23.82 -36.89
N LEU A 92 33.40 -24.57 -37.42
CA LEU A 92 33.63 -25.56 -38.46
C LEU A 92 33.76 -24.92 -39.86
N LEU A 93 33.01 -23.86 -40.16
CA LEU A 93 33.09 -23.13 -41.43
C LEU A 93 34.52 -22.69 -41.83
N PRO A 94 35.35 -22.10 -40.94
CA PRO A 94 36.74 -21.76 -41.24
C PRO A 94 37.71 -22.94 -41.16
N VAL A 95 37.29 -24.10 -40.64
CA VAL A 95 38.12 -25.32 -40.58
C VAL A 95 37.97 -26.16 -41.86
N PHE A 96 36.84 -26.02 -42.55
CA PHE A 96 36.54 -26.71 -43.81
C PHE A 96 36.73 -25.85 -45.08
N SER A 97 37.17 -24.60 -44.95
CA SER A 97 37.50 -23.68 -46.06
C SER A 97 38.99 -23.38 -46.11
#